data_AF-A0A949BMX3-F1
#
_entry.id   AF-A0A949BMX3-F1
#
_cell.length_a   1.000
_cell.length_b   1.000
_cell.length_c   1.000
_cell.angle_alpha   90.00
_cell.angle_beta   90.00
_cell.angle_gamma   90.00
#
_symmetry.space_group_name_H-M   'P 1'
#
loop_
_entity.id
_entity.type
_entity.pdbx_description
1 polymer ?
#
loop_
_entity_poly.entity_id
_entity_poly.type
_entity_poly.pdbx_seq_one_letter_code
_entity_poly.pdbx_strand_id
1 'polypeptide(L)'
;MHKDITKFLSNMPKEYKKAFKYLYNKITHKNYGTYIAYEKMPSKNEFKDLYNRKVVLRYGKNTFIDPEVIIDSPESIRIGANCIIRKGVVLRPEGGEIVIGDNCVINHYCVFHGKGGIYIGDWVIIGPHCGFYAQNHAYESFSLPITKQENTGKGIILMGDNWVGGHSVICDDVTMGKGAVVGANSTVTKSVPMASIAVGSPAKVIKKRYLGQWDFQKAERAASEGMTMEIQQHVIKRGQLLRDLINPEDYILDAGCGEGIITSIIAEKNPHVIGCDYSIEAVNIAKNQYPCIEFIYSNSTNLRFNSGTFTKVILSDVAEHLLPRQFIKTLKEMRRVLKKDGMLILSTPLTGNKKNTSTYAHIYEYSKDEMESILMKIFSKVKLIDNDFGIFIAQNDA
;
A
#
# COMPACT_ATOMS: atom_id res chain seq x y z
N MET A 1 -5.68 -2.59 24.16
CA MET A 1 -4.76 -1.53 24.64
C MET A 1 -3.61 -1.47 23.63
N HIS A 2 -3.50 -0.41 22.84
CA HIS A 2 -2.52 -0.28 21.76
C HIS A 2 -1.09 -0.29 22.34
N LYS A 3 -0.28 -1.30 21.99
CA LYS A 3 1.16 -1.26 22.28
C LYS A 3 1.86 -0.38 21.25
N ASP A 4 2.90 0.29 21.73
CA ASP A 4 3.58 1.41 21.12
C ASP A 4 4.29 1.03 19.80
N ILE A 5 3.58 1.15 18.67
CA ILE A 5 4.08 0.91 17.30
C ILE A 5 5.32 1.75 16.96
N THR A 6 5.59 2.78 17.76
CA THR A 6 6.73 3.69 17.67
C THR A 6 8.08 2.95 17.72
N LYS A 7 8.18 1.86 18.48
CA LYS A 7 9.39 1.02 18.55
C LYS A 7 9.63 0.18 17.28
N PHE A 8 8.56 -0.17 16.58
CA PHE A 8 8.61 -0.90 15.31
C PHE A 8 8.99 0.04 14.16
N LEU A 9 8.41 1.24 14.22
CA LEU A 9 8.70 2.31 13.28
C LEU A 9 10.12 2.85 13.41
N SER A 10 10.77 2.81 14.58
CA SER A 10 12.13 3.37 14.72
C SER A 10 13.15 2.61 13.86
N ASN A 11 13.05 1.28 13.81
CA ASN A 11 14.03 0.38 13.17
C ASN A 11 13.79 0.13 11.67
N MET A 12 12.59 0.42 11.17
CA MET A 12 12.23 0.19 9.77
C MET A 12 12.90 1.22 8.82
N PRO A 13 13.31 0.85 7.59
CA PRO A 13 13.77 1.83 6.60
C PRO A 13 12.73 2.93 6.36
N LYS A 14 13.16 4.20 6.25
CA LYS A 14 12.26 5.37 6.16
C LYS A 14 11.18 5.22 5.07
N GLU A 15 11.50 4.57 3.95
CA GLU A 15 10.54 4.32 2.86
C GLU A 15 9.39 3.38 3.22
N TYR A 16 9.58 2.46 4.19
CA TYR A 16 8.60 1.46 4.56
C TYR A 16 7.75 1.87 5.77
N LYS A 17 8.25 2.78 6.63
CA LYS A 17 7.53 3.29 7.82
C LYS A 17 6.12 3.79 7.50
N LYS A 18 5.96 4.51 6.38
CA LYS A 18 4.67 5.12 6.00
C LYS A 18 3.69 4.07 5.46
N ALA A 19 4.15 3.19 4.57
CA ALA A 19 3.36 2.07 4.06
C ALA A 19 2.90 1.12 5.20
N PHE A 20 3.77 0.90 6.18
CA PHE A 20 3.46 0.12 7.37
C PHE A 20 2.40 0.76 8.27
N LYS A 21 2.53 2.06 8.60
CA LYS A 21 1.48 2.78 9.37
C LYS A 21 0.13 2.70 8.68
N TYR A 22 0.12 2.85 7.36
CA TYR A 22 -1.08 2.75 6.56
C TYR A 22 -1.68 1.34 6.59
N LEU A 23 -0.87 0.30 6.35
CA LEU A 23 -1.32 -1.09 6.42
C LEU A 23 -1.89 -1.42 7.80
N TYR A 24 -1.17 -1.02 8.85
CA TYR A 24 -1.59 -1.15 10.23
C TYR A 24 -2.96 -0.50 10.44
N ASN A 25 -3.11 0.78 10.08
CA ASN A 25 -4.37 1.54 10.26
C ASN A 25 -5.53 0.99 9.42
N LYS A 26 -5.28 0.62 8.15
CA LYS A 26 -6.29 0.06 7.24
C LYS A 26 -6.86 -1.24 7.79
N ILE A 27 -6.02 -2.05 8.41
CA ILE A 27 -6.46 -3.30 9.02
C ILE A 27 -7.11 -2.96 10.35
N THR A 28 -6.44 -2.26 11.26
CA THR A 28 -6.89 -2.03 12.64
C THR A 28 -8.26 -1.37 12.80
N HIS A 29 -8.70 -0.55 11.84
CA HIS A 29 -9.93 0.24 11.89
C HIS A 29 -11.10 -0.29 11.03
N LYS A 30 -11.03 -1.53 10.51
CA LYS A 30 -12.15 -2.15 9.79
C LYS A 30 -13.31 -2.60 10.70
N ASN A 31 -14.51 -2.66 10.15
CA ASN A 31 -15.66 -3.33 10.76
C ASN A 31 -15.45 -4.84 10.72
N TYR A 32 -15.14 -5.45 11.87
CA TYR A 32 -14.92 -6.88 12.01
C TYR A 32 -16.19 -7.61 12.43
N GLY A 33 -16.35 -8.86 11.96
CA GLY A 33 -17.26 -9.81 12.59
C GLY A 33 -16.67 -10.31 13.92
N THR A 34 -17.55 -10.75 14.82
CA THR A 34 -17.18 -11.33 16.12
C THR A 34 -17.14 -12.85 16.01
N TYR A 35 -16.00 -13.50 16.28
CA TYR A 35 -15.95 -14.95 16.53
C TYR A 35 -15.56 -15.18 17.99
N ILE A 36 -16.37 -15.97 18.71
CA ILE A 36 -16.08 -16.41 20.07
C ILE A 36 -15.40 -17.77 19.95
N ALA A 37 -14.09 -17.80 20.16
CA ALA A 37 -13.37 -19.07 20.30
C ALA A 37 -13.39 -19.48 21.78
N TYR A 38 -13.65 -20.77 22.04
CA TYR A 38 -13.45 -21.38 23.36
C TYR A 38 -12.10 -22.09 23.34
N GLU A 39 -11.21 -21.81 24.29
CA GLU A 39 -10.03 -22.65 24.49
C GLU A 39 -10.48 -24.07 24.86
N LYS A 40 -9.98 -25.08 24.12
CA LYS A 40 -10.12 -26.48 24.51
C LYS A 40 -8.75 -27.06 24.85
N MET A 41 -8.54 -27.38 26.12
CA MET A 41 -7.58 -28.40 26.57
C MET A 41 -8.28 -29.37 27.54
N PRO A 42 -7.86 -30.65 27.59
CA PRO A 42 -8.59 -31.69 28.29
C PRO A 42 -8.40 -31.64 29.81
N SER A 43 -9.38 -32.21 30.51
CA SER A 43 -9.69 -32.06 31.93
C SER A 43 -8.62 -32.58 32.92
N LYS A 44 -8.42 -31.81 34.00
CA LYS A 44 -8.55 -32.31 35.39
C LYS A 44 -8.74 -31.15 36.39
N ASN A 45 -10.01 -30.86 36.66
CA ASN A 45 -10.62 -30.51 37.96
C ASN A 45 -10.28 -29.28 38.82
N GLU A 46 -9.41 -28.31 38.51
CA GLU A 46 -9.17 -27.22 39.52
C GLU A 46 -9.01 -25.75 39.07
N PHE A 47 -9.64 -25.28 37.99
CA PHE A 47 -9.66 -23.82 37.73
C PHE A 47 -11.00 -23.34 37.15
N LYS A 48 -12.00 -23.09 38.02
CA LYS A 48 -13.34 -22.60 37.61
C LYS A 48 -13.39 -21.08 37.30
N ASP A 49 -12.38 -20.29 37.69
CA ASP A 49 -12.46 -18.82 37.63
C ASP A 49 -11.67 -18.13 36.49
N LEU A 50 -10.94 -18.88 35.64
CA LEU A 50 -10.17 -18.30 34.52
C LEU A 50 -10.94 -18.25 33.17
N TYR A 51 -12.13 -18.85 33.07
CA TYR A 51 -12.77 -19.20 31.79
C TYR A 51 -13.79 -18.19 31.21
N ASN A 52 -14.01 -17.03 31.84
CA ASN A 52 -15.10 -16.12 31.43
C ASN A 52 -14.66 -14.83 30.74
N ARG A 53 -13.46 -14.76 30.15
CA ARG A 53 -13.12 -13.65 29.26
C ARG A 53 -13.56 -13.99 27.83
N LYS A 54 -14.66 -13.36 27.38
CA LYS A 54 -14.99 -13.30 25.94
C LYS A 54 -13.83 -12.61 25.22
N VAL A 55 -12.97 -13.38 24.58
CA VAL A 55 -11.96 -12.85 23.68
C VAL A 55 -12.51 -12.94 22.25
N VAL A 56 -12.46 -11.83 21.54
CA VAL A 56 -13.04 -11.71 20.20
C VAL A 56 -11.92 -11.69 19.17
N LEU A 57 -11.83 -12.73 18.35
CA LEU A 57 -11.03 -12.70 17.13
C LEU A 57 -11.72 -11.77 16.12
N ARG A 58 -10.94 -10.86 15.53
CA ARG A 58 -11.41 -9.90 14.53
C ARG A 58 -11.09 -10.39 13.13
N TYR A 59 -12.12 -10.68 12.34
CA TYR A 59 -11.96 -11.13 10.95
C TYR A 59 -12.97 -10.45 10.00
N GLY A 60 -12.60 -10.31 8.73
CA GLY A 60 -13.44 -9.73 7.69
C GLY A 60 -14.44 -10.72 7.09
N LYS A 61 -15.38 -10.20 6.27
CA LYS A 61 -16.40 -11.02 5.59
C LYS A 61 -15.76 -12.05 4.64
N ASN A 62 -16.44 -13.18 4.44
CA ASN A 62 -16.03 -14.27 3.55
C ASN A 62 -14.63 -14.86 3.85
N THR A 63 -14.14 -14.67 5.06
CA THR A 63 -12.89 -15.28 5.51
C THR A 63 -13.18 -16.65 6.10
N PHE A 64 -12.50 -17.66 5.56
CA PHE A 64 -12.51 -19.02 6.05
C PHE A 64 -11.29 -19.26 6.95
N ILE A 65 -11.53 -19.72 8.17
CA ILE A 65 -10.51 -20.17 9.11
C ILE A 65 -10.82 -21.61 9.45
N ASP A 66 -9.88 -22.50 9.15
CA ASP A 66 -10.02 -23.91 9.45
C ASP A 66 -10.12 -24.14 10.98
N PRO A 67 -11.00 -25.06 11.47
CA PRO A 67 -11.16 -25.33 12.89
C PRO A 67 -9.89 -25.82 13.60
N GLU A 68 -8.91 -26.35 12.86
CA GLU A 68 -7.63 -26.83 13.40
C GLU A 68 -6.53 -25.74 13.41
N VAL A 69 -6.90 -24.47 13.23
CA VAL A 69 -5.98 -23.34 13.44
C VAL A 69 -5.81 -23.09 14.94
N ILE A 70 -4.57 -23.05 15.40
CA ILE A 70 -4.24 -22.69 16.79
C ILE A 70 -4.09 -21.16 16.86
N ILE A 71 -4.89 -20.53 17.72
CA ILE A 71 -4.93 -19.08 17.92
C ILE A 71 -4.64 -18.79 19.38
N ASP A 72 -3.52 -18.12 19.63
CA ASP A 72 -3.11 -17.60 20.95
C ASP A 72 -3.37 -16.08 20.97
N SER A 73 -3.86 -15.56 22.09
CA SER A 73 -4.16 -14.13 22.29
C SER A 73 -5.00 -13.51 21.14
N PRO A 74 -6.22 -14.01 20.88
CA PRO A 74 -7.04 -13.63 19.72
C PRO A 74 -7.30 -12.12 19.60
N GLU A 75 -7.30 -11.38 20.71
CA GLU A 75 -7.44 -9.93 20.74
C GLU A 75 -6.32 -9.17 20.04
N SER A 76 -5.14 -9.80 19.89
CA SER A 76 -3.97 -9.27 19.20
C SER A 76 -3.88 -9.74 17.74
N ILE A 77 -4.93 -10.41 17.24
CA ILE A 77 -4.99 -10.95 15.89
C ILE A 77 -6.10 -10.28 15.10
N ARG A 78 -5.77 -9.86 13.87
CA ARG A 78 -6.71 -9.23 12.94
C ARG A 78 -6.56 -9.85 11.56
N ILE A 79 -7.66 -10.28 10.96
CA ILE A 79 -7.68 -10.90 9.63
C ILE A 79 -8.63 -10.12 8.73
N GLY A 80 -8.23 -9.83 7.48
CA GLY A 80 -9.07 -9.13 6.52
C GLY A 80 -10.22 -10.00 5.98
N ALA A 81 -10.84 -9.52 4.91
CA ALA A 81 -11.91 -10.19 4.18
C ALA A 81 -11.35 -11.17 3.13
N ASN A 82 -12.18 -12.12 2.69
CA ASN A 82 -11.86 -13.08 1.62
C ASN A 82 -10.56 -13.86 1.85
N CYS A 83 -10.19 -14.13 3.10
CA CYS A 83 -8.98 -14.88 3.43
C CYS A 83 -9.28 -16.37 3.59
N ILE A 84 -8.27 -17.21 3.34
CA ILE A 84 -8.33 -18.65 3.60
C ILE A 84 -7.14 -19.00 4.50
N ILE A 85 -7.44 -19.40 5.74
CA ILE A 85 -6.45 -19.88 6.71
C ILE A 85 -6.65 -21.39 6.88
N ARG A 86 -5.68 -22.19 6.43
CA ARG A 86 -5.79 -23.65 6.35
C ARG A 86 -5.42 -24.35 7.68
N LYS A 87 -5.81 -25.63 7.77
CA LYS A 87 -5.52 -26.54 8.88
C LYS A 87 -4.06 -26.48 9.35
N GLY A 88 -3.89 -26.54 10.66
CA GLY A 88 -2.59 -26.64 11.32
C GLY A 88 -1.79 -25.34 11.34
N VAL A 89 -2.36 -24.22 10.84
CA VAL A 89 -1.75 -22.90 11.02
C VAL A 89 -1.73 -22.54 12.50
N VAL A 90 -0.63 -21.94 12.96
CA VAL A 90 -0.43 -21.53 14.35
C VAL A 90 -0.16 -20.03 14.38
N LEU A 91 -1.03 -19.27 15.03
CA LEU A 91 -0.94 -17.81 15.19
C LEU A 91 -0.65 -17.48 16.65
N ARG A 92 0.59 -17.05 16.96
CA ARG A 92 1.02 -16.71 18.32
C ARG A 92 1.65 -15.32 18.38
N PRO A 93 0.89 -14.28 18.77
CA PRO A 93 1.40 -12.92 18.86
C PRO A 93 2.45 -12.73 19.95
N GLU A 94 2.45 -13.53 21.02
CA GLU A 94 3.49 -13.52 22.07
C GLU A 94 3.78 -12.13 22.66
N GLY A 95 2.72 -11.35 22.85
CA GLY A 95 2.78 -9.98 23.35
C GLY A 95 2.93 -8.89 22.28
N GLY A 96 3.14 -9.25 21.01
CA GLY A 96 3.00 -8.40 19.83
C GLY A 96 1.61 -8.51 19.18
N GLU A 97 1.53 -8.29 17.86
CA GLU A 97 0.30 -8.37 17.06
C GLU A 97 0.52 -9.16 15.76
N ILE A 98 -0.50 -9.86 15.28
CA ILE A 98 -0.52 -10.48 13.95
C ILE A 98 -1.68 -9.89 13.15
N VAL A 99 -1.35 -9.32 12.01
CA VAL A 99 -2.27 -8.51 11.22
C VAL A 99 -2.20 -8.97 9.76
N ILE A 100 -3.32 -9.47 9.24
CA ILE A 100 -3.45 -10.02 7.89
C ILE A 100 -4.46 -9.17 7.10
N GLY A 101 -4.08 -8.74 5.90
CA GLY A 101 -4.90 -7.98 4.97
C GLY A 101 -6.02 -8.79 4.33
N ASP A 102 -6.57 -8.29 3.23
CA ASP A 102 -7.63 -8.96 2.47
C ASP A 102 -7.08 -9.92 1.40
N ASN A 103 -7.90 -10.87 0.96
CA ASN A 103 -7.63 -11.76 -0.16
C ASN A 103 -6.32 -12.57 0.01
N CYS A 104 -6.03 -12.98 1.23
CA CYS A 104 -4.82 -13.74 1.55
C CYS A 104 -5.10 -15.24 1.67
N VAL A 105 -4.13 -16.06 1.26
CA VAL A 105 -4.19 -17.52 1.43
C VAL A 105 -2.99 -17.95 2.26
N ILE A 106 -3.26 -18.47 3.46
CA ILE A 106 -2.26 -19.08 4.33
C ILE A 106 -2.46 -20.59 4.31
N ASN A 107 -1.54 -21.30 3.67
CA ASN A 107 -1.63 -22.75 3.51
C ASN A 107 -1.22 -23.50 4.79
N HIS A 108 -1.44 -24.81 4.74
CA HIS A 108 -1.36 -25.72 5.87
C HIS A 108 -0.05 -25.60 6.67
N TYR A 109 -0.15 -25.79 7.98
CA TYR A 109 0.99 -25.96 8.89
C TYR A 109 1.99 -24.80 8.90
N CYS A 110 1.55 -23.58 8.59
CA CYS A 110 2.39 -22.40 8.76
C CYS A 110 2.40 -21.95 10.23
N VAL A 111 3.55 -21.48 10.71
CA VAL A 111 3.73 -21.06 12.10
C VAL A 111 4.13 -19.59 12.16
N PHE A 112 3.44 -18.81 12.98
CA PHE A 112 3.65 -17.37 13.14
C PHE A 112 3.93 -17.05 14.62
N HIS A 113 5.19 -16.70 14.92
CA HIS A 113 5.61 -16.18 16.22
C HIS A 113 5.82 -14.67 16.14
N GLY A 114 4.88 -13.93 16.70
CA GLY A 114 4.65 -12.51 16.46
C GLY A 114 5.12 -11.56 17.55
N LYS A 115 6.07 -11.94 18.41
CA LYS A 115 6.50 -11.09 19.54
C LYS A 115 6.91 -9.68 19.11
N GLY A 116 7.71 -9.56 18.04
CA GLY A 116 7.99 -8.27 17.41
C GLY A 116 6.75 -7.70 16.74
N GLY A 117 6.01 -8.55 16.02
CA GLY A 117 4.80 -8.24 15.27
C GLY A 117 4.89 -8.76 13.84
N ILE A 118 3.79 -9.25 13.27
CA ILE A 118 3.75 -9.76 11.89
C ILE A 118 2.62 -9.07 11.14
N TYR A 119 2.96 -8.44 10.02
CA TYR A 119 2.03 -7.60 9.27
C TYR A 119 2.04 -8.00 7.80
N ILE A 120 0.90 -8.43 7.29
CA ILE A 120 0.73 -9.03 5.97
C ILE A 120 -0.26 -8.19 5.19
N GLY A 121 0.18 -7.67 4.03
CA GLY A 121 -0.60 -6.89 3.09
C GLY A 121 -1.70 -7.69 2.40
N ASP A 122 -2.43 -7.02 1.51
CA ASP A 122 -3.47 -7.67 0.72
C ASP A 122 -2.86 -8.58 -0.36
N TRP A 123 -3.61 -9.59 -0.82
CA TRP A 123 -3.22 -10.46 -1.95
C TRP A 123 -1.95 -11.28 -1.72
N VAL A 124 -1.72 -11.74 -0.49
CA VAL A 124 -0.55 -12.55 -0.15
C VAL A 124 -0.88 -14.04 -0.20
N ILE A 125 0.00 -14.83 -0.82
CA ILE A 125 -0.06 -16.29 -0.78
C ILE A 125 1.16 -16.81 0.00
N ILE A 126 0.89 -17.60 1.03
CA ILE A 126 1.89 -18.30 1.82
C ILE A 126 1.71 -19.79 1.57
N GLY A 127 2.72 -20.43 1.00
CA GLY A 127 2.78 -21.87 0.75
C GLY A 127 2.81 -22.66 2.07
N PRO A 128 2.55 -23.98 2.03
CA PRO A 128 2.46 -24.78 3.25
C PRO A 128 3.80 -24.87 3.98
N HIS A 129 3.75 -25.17 5.28
CA HIS A 129 4.92 -25.38 6.14
C HIS A 129 5.90 -24.19 6.21
N CYS A 130 5.41 -22.95 6.07
CA CYS A 130 6.26 -21.78 6.23
C CYS A 130 6.35 -21.34 7.70
N GLY A 131 7.53 -20.89 8.12
CA GLY A 131 7.77 -20.33 9.45
C GLY A 131 8.01 -18.83 9.40
N PHE A 132 7.32 -18.07 10.25
CA PHE A 132 7.50 -16.62 10.42
C PHE A 132 7.88 -16.36 11.87
N TYR A 133 9.14 -16.00 12.10
CA TYR A 133 9.70 -15.84 13.44
C TYR A 133 10.12 -14.39 13.66
N ALA A 134 9.19 -13.53 14.08
CA ALA A 134 9.44 -12.12 14.42
C ALA A 134 10.07 -11.96 15.81
N GLN A 135 10.97 -12.89 16.17
CA GLN A 135 11.69 -12.91 17.43
C GLN A 135 13.00 -13.68 17.33
N ASN A 136 13.93 -13.38 18.25
CA ASN A 136 15.19 -14.07 18.43
C ASN A 136 15.57 -14.13 19.92
N HIS A 137 16.37 -15.13 20.29
CA HIS A 137 17.08 -15.14 21.56
C HIS A 137 18.42 -14.43 21.41
N ALA A 138 18.79 -13.64 22.40
CA ALA A 138 20.17 -13.21 22.57
C ALA A 138 21.04 -14.44 22.90
N TYR A 139 22.24 -14.47 22.33
CA TYR A 139 23.19 -15.58 22.45
C TYR A 139 24.62 -15.13 22.72
N GLU A 140 24.84 -13.83 22.93
CA GLU A 140 26.17 -13.24 23.11
C GLU A 140 26.77 -13.57 24.49
N SER A 141 25.95 -13.86 25.50
CA SER A 141 26.44 -14.16 26.85
C SER A 141 26.75 -15.65 27.00
N PHE A 142 28.01 -16.00 27.23
CA PHE A 142 28.38 -17.36 27.65
C PHE A 142 28.18 -17.61 29.16
N SER A 143 28.02 -16.54 29.95
CA SER A 143 27.83 -16.64 31.40
C SER A 143 26.39 -16.97 31.80
N LEU A 144 25.44 -16.86 30.88
CA LEU A 144 24.03 -17.20 31.09
C LEU A 144 23.56 -18.21 30.04
N PRO A 145 22.82 -19.26 30.41
CA PRO A 145 22.16 -20.11 29.42
C PRO A 145 21.18 -19.28 28.58
N ILE A 146 20.99 -19.65 27.31
CA ILE A 146 20.13 -18.93 26.34
C ILE A 146 18.73 -18.62 26.89
N THR A 147 18.15 -19.53 27.68
CA THR A 147 16.82 -19.36 28.31
C THR A 147 16.75 -18.23 29.35
N LYS A 148 17.90 -17.77 29.85
CA LYS A 148 18.03 -16.64 30.78
C LYS A 148 18.52 -15.36 30.10
N GLN A 149 18.77 -15.40 28.79
CA GLN A 149 19.15 -14.22 28.01
C GLN A 149 17.92 -13.50 27.46
N GLU A 150 18.10 -12.25 27.05
CA GLU A 150 17.03 -11.43 26.50
C GLU A 150 16.43 -12.09 25.25
N ASN A 151 15.11 -11.98 25.08
CA ASN A 151 14.46 -12.33 23.83
C ASN A 151 14.02 -11.02 23.15
N THR A 152 14.45 -10.83 21.91
CA THR A 152 14.25 -9.65 21.07
C THR A 152 13.20 -9.93 20.00
N GLY A 153 12.55 -8.90 19.47
CA GLY A 153 11.63 -9.02 18.35
C GLY A 153 11.44 -7.69 17.66
N LYS A 154 11.85 -7.61 16.39
CA LYS A 154 11.81 -6.39 15.58
C LYS A 154 10.68 -6.35 14.59
N GLY A 155 10.20 -7.50 14.12
CA GLY A 155 9.08 -7.60 13.20
C GLY A 155 9.27 -8.32 11.88
N ILE A 156 8.15 -8.69 11.26
CA ILE A 156 8.09 -9.12 9.87
C ILE A 156 6.98 -8.36 9.13
N ILE A 157 7.27 -7.91 7.90
CA ILE A 157 6.33 -7.18 7.06
C ILE A 157 6.31 -7.76 5.65
N LEU A 158 5.13 -8.15 5.18
CA LEU A 158 4.84 -8.45 3.78
C LEU A 158 3.95 -7.32 3.26
N MET A 159 4.39 -6.57 2.25
CA MET A 159 3.70 -5.37 1.79
C MET A 159 2.50 -5.61 0.85
N GLY A 160 2.24 -6.86 0.46
CA GLY A 160 1.12 -7.24 -0.40
C GLY A 160 1.56 -7.72 -1.78
N ASP A 161 0.69 -8.47 -2.47
CA ASP A 161 1.03 -9.21 -3.71
C ASP A 161 2.32 -10.04 -3.56
N ASN A 162 2.54 -10.55 -2.34
CA ASN A 162 3.70 -11.36 -2.02
C ASN A 162 3.37 -12.83 -2.19
N TRP A 163 4.35 -13.60 -2.65
CA TRP A 163 4.28 -15.06 -2.63
C TRP A 163 5.46 -15.64 -1.86
N VAL A 164 5.17 -16.42 -0.83
CA VAL A 164 6.16 -17.19 -0.06
C VAL A 164 5.99 -18.66 -0.42
N GLY A 165 6.96 -19.25 -1.10
CA GLY A 165 6.96 -20.67 -1.47
C GLY A 165 7.03 -21.56 -0.23
N GLY A 166 6.42 -22.75 -0.31
CA GLY A 166 6.33 -23.67 0.83
C GLY A 166 7.68 -24.06 1.44
N HIS A 167 7.67 -24.44 2.72
CA HIS A 167 8.86 -24.75 3.51
C HIS A 167 9.86 -23.59 3.63
N SER A 168 9.42 -22.35 3.44
CA SER A 168 10.30 -21.19 3.63
C SER A 168 10.23 -20.66 5.06
N VAL A 169 11.33 -20.06 5.50
CA VAL A 169 11.43 -19.38 6.80
C VAL A 169 11.69 -17.90 6.58
N ILE A 170 10.86 -17.06 7.20
CA ILE A 170 11.04 -15.61 7.26
C ILE A 170 11.52 -15.23 8.67
N CYS A 171 12.75 -14.74 8.76
CA CYS A 171 13.36 -14.33 10.02
C CYS A 171 12.90 -12.93 10.46
N ASP A 172 13.15 -12.61 11.72
CA ASP A 172 12.93 -11.29 12.30
C ASP A 172 13.65 -10.18 11.51
N ASP A 173 13.13 -8.94 11.59
CA ASP A 173 13.63 -7.75 10.89
C ASP A 173 13.55 -7.79 9.36
N VAL A 174 12.67 -8.64 8.81
CA VAL A 174 12.49 -8.80 7.36
C VAL A 174 11.27 -8.04 6.86
N THR A 175 11.49 -7.21 5.84
CA THR A 175 10.45 -6.62 5.00
C THR A 175 10.51 -7.20 3.59
N MET A 176 9.41 -7.77 3.12
CA MET A 176 9.20 -8.10 1.71
C MET A 176 8.43 -6.97 1.02
N GLY A 177 9.08 -6.28 0.09
CA GLY A 177 8.44 -5.23 -0.70
C GLY A 177 7.27 -5.78 -1.54
N LYS A 178 6.33 -4.92 -1.95
CA LYS A 178 5.13 -5.32 -2.72
C LYS A 178 5.54 -6.14 -3.96
N GLY A 179 4.81 -7.20 -4.28
CA GLY A 179 5.11 -8.02 -5.46
C GLY A 179 6.31 -8.97 -5.32
N ALA A 180 7.05 -8.94 -4.21
CA ALA A 180 8.21 -9.80 -4.00
C ALA A 180 7.82 -11.27 -3.80
N VAL A 181 8.63 -12.16 -4.36
CA VAL A 181 8.45 -13.62 -4.31
C VAL A 181 9.65 -14.25 -3.62
N VAL A 182 9.38 -15.21 -2.73
CA VAL A 182 10.37 -16.09 -2.12
C VAL A 182 10.10 -17.50 -2.64
N GLY A 183 11.07 -18.12 -3.29
CA GLY A 183 10.93 -19.50 -3.76
C GLY A 183 10.87 -20.49 -2.61
N ALA A 184 10.35 -21.69 -2.87
CA ALA A 184 10.23 -22.74 -1.86
C ALA A 184 11.59 -23.08 -1.21
N ASN A 185 11.53 -23.61 0.02
CA ASN A 185 12.70 -24.04 0.79
C ASN A 185 13.77 -22.94 0.97
N SER A 186 13.35 -21.69 1.14
CA SER A 186 14.25 -20.54 1.32
C SER A 186 14.27 -20.03 2.76
N THR A 187 15.42 -19.54 3.23
CA THR A 187 15.55 -18.86 4.54
C THR A 187 15.85 -17.39 4.32
N VAL A 188 14.86 -16.53 4.54
CA VAL A 188 14.96 -15.10 4.32
C VAL A 188 15.48 -14.43 5.59
N THR A 189 16.76 -14.06 5.57
CA THR A 189 17.45 -13.38 6.68
C THR A 189 17.64 -11.89 6.45
N LYS A 190 17.26 -11.38 5.27
CA LYS A 190 17.34 -9.97 4.88
C LYS A 190 16.12 -9.59 4.05
N SER A 191 15.68 -8.34 4.19
CA SER A 191 14.56 -7.76 3.42
C SER A 191 14.69 -7.99 1.91
N VAL A 192 13.58 -8.35 1.27
CA VAL A 192 13.51 -8.61 -0.18
C VAL A 192 12.93 -7.37 -0.87
N PRO A 193 13.65 -6.76 -1.83
CA PRO A 193 13.16 -5.57 -2.51
C PRO A 193 11.85 -5.82 -3.26
N MET A 194 11.10 -4.74 -3.47
CA MET A 194 9.87 -4.74 -4.29
C MET A 194 10.11 -5.46 -5.62
N ALA A 195 9.09 -6.19 -6.07
CA ALA A 195 9.05 -6.84 -7.37
C ALA A 195 10.28 -7.74 -7.67
N SER A 196 10.86 -8.35 -6.64
CA SER A 196 12.06 -9.19 -6.76
C SER A 196 11.75 -10.63 -6.40
N ILE A 197 12.47 -11.56 -7.01
CA ILE A 197 12.39 -13.00 -6.73
C ILE A 197 13.66 -13.40 -6.00
N ALA A 198 13.52 -13.93 -4.79
CA ALA A 198 14.62 -14.43 -3.96
C ALA A 198 14.48 -15.93 -3.69
N VAL A 199 15.60 -16.66 -3.65
CA VAL A 199 15.64 -18.10 -3.37
C VAL A 199 16.87 -18.48 -2.55
N GLY A 200 16.81 -19.62 -1.85
CA GLY A 200 17.95 -20.24 -1.16
C GLY A 200 18.02 -19.98 0.35
N SER A 201 19.05 -20.51 1.00
CA SER A 201 19.30 -20.34 2.44
C SER A 201 20.78 -20.01 2.68
N PRO A 202 21.11 -18.73 3.01
CA PRO A 202 20.22 -17.58 3.09
C PRO A 202 19.72 -17.14 1.70
N ALA A 203 18.48 -16.66 1.63
CA ALA A 203 17.84 -16.27 0.38
C ALA A 203 18.58 -15.10 -0.30
N LYS A 204 18.78 -15.22 -1.61
CA LYS A 204 19.38 -14.19 -2.46
C LYS A 204 18.43 -13.82 -3.59
N VAL A 205 18.37 -12.53 -3.91
CA VAL A 205 17.64 -12.05 -5.09
C VAL A 205 18.32 -12.59 -6.34
N ILE A 206 17.59 -13.34 -7.15
CA ILE A 206 18.10 -13.95 -8.39
C ILE A 206 17.64 -13.22 -9.65
N LYS A 207 16.48 -12.57 -9.60
CA LYS A 207 15.95 -11.74 -10.69
C LYS A 207 14.86 -10.81 -10.19
N LYS A 208 14.51 -9.85 -11.02
CA LYS A 208 13.24 -9.13 -10.87
C LYS A 208 12.09 -10.01 -11.34
N ARG A 209 10.93 -9.91 -10.68
CA ARG A 209 9.68 -10.56 -11.12
C ARG A 209 9.26 -10.05 -12.50
N TYR A 210 9.67 -8.84 -12.84
CA TYR A 210 9.46 -8.21 -14.13
C TYR A 210 10.81 -7.89 -14.77
N LEU A 211 11.03 -8.36 -16.01
CA LEU A 211 12.31 -8.23 -16.73
C LEU A 211 12.46 -6.88 -17.49
N GLY A 212 11.40 -6.07 -17.57
CA GLY A 212 11.44 -4.67 -18.05
C GLY A 212 11.57 -3.66 -16.90
N GLN A 213 11.53 -2.35 -17.21
CA GLN A 213 11.09 -1.39 -16.20
C GLN A 213 9.72 -1.88 -15.68
N TRP A 214 9.46 -1.72 -14.37
CA TRP A 214 8.14 -2.04 -13.82
C TRP A 214 7.08 -1.35 -14.68
N ASP A 215 6.29 -2.15 -15.38
CA ASP A 215 5.26 -1.69 -16.29
C ASP A 215 3.99 -1.47 -15.46
N PHE A 216 3.92 -0.30 -14.83
CA PHE A 216 2.70 0.17 -14.16
C PHE A 216 1.50 0.06 -15.10
N GLN A 217 1.70 0.23 -16.39
CA GLN A 217 0.64 0.18 -17.38
C GLN A 217 0.16 -1.21 -17.67
N LYS A 218 0.92 -2.29 -17.48
CA LYS A 218 0.34 -3.64 -17.57
C LYS A 218 -0.61 -3.92 -16.40
N ALA A 219 -0.31 -3.33 -15.24
CA ALA A 219 -1.17 -3.33 -14.05
C ALA A 219 -2.25 -2.22 -14.08
N GLU A 220 -2.21 -1.30 -15.02
CA GLU A 220 -3.26 -0.30 -15.23
C GLU A 220 -4.14 -0.72 -16.41
N ARG A 221 -3.58 -1.28 -17.49
CA ARG A 221 -4.25 -1.93 -18.62
C ARG A 221 -5.02 -3.17 -18.22
N ALA A 222 -4.52 -4.03 -17.33
CA ALA A 222 -5.42 -5.07 -16.79
C ALA A 222 -6.53 -4.51 -15.87
N ALA A 223 -6.48 -3.21 -15.51
CA ALA A 223 -7.60 -2.49 -14.91
C ALA A 223 -8.44 -1.68 -15.95
N SER A 224 -7.85 -1.24 -17.07
CA SER A 224 -8.52 -0.48 -18.16
C SER A 224 -9.09 -1.36 -19.28
N GLU A 225 -8.38 -2.37 -19.77
CA GLU A 225 -8.92 -3.50 -20.53
C GLU A 225 -9.82 -4.32 -19.61
N GLY A 226 -11.13 -4.08 -19.71
CA GLY A 226 -12.12 -4.64 -18.78
C GLY A 226 -12.59 -3.67 -17.70
N MET A 227 -12.27 -2.37 -17.81
CA MET A 227 -12.84 -1.33 -16.96
C MET A 227 -14.37 -1.39 -17.03
N THR A 228 -15.02 -1.54 -15.89
CA THR A 228 -16.48 -1.55 -15.84
C THR A 228 -17.03 -0.20 -16.29
N MET A 229 -18.25 -0.19 -16.82
CA MET A 229 -18.95 1.04 -17.22
C MET A 229 -18.99 2.07 -16.08
N GLU A 230 -19.11 1.61 -14.84
CA GLU A 230 -19.10 2.46 -13.64
C GLU A 230 -17.78 3.21 -13.45
N ILE A 231 -16.63 2.55 -13.67
CA ILE A 231 -15.32 3.18 -13.54
C ILE A 231 -15.10 4.19 -14.69
N GLN A 232 -15.54 3.87 -15.92
CA GLN A 232 -15.48 4.82 -17.03
C GLN A 232 -16.29 6.09 -16.72
N GLN A 233 -17.51 5.95 -16.21
CA GLN A 233 -18.34 7.07 -15.77
C GLN A 233 -17.67 7.87 -14.64
N HIS A 234 -16.99 7.21 -13.71
CA HIS A 234 -16.24 7.86 -12.64
C HIS A 234 -15.09 8.72 -13.19
N VAL A 235 -14.29 8.19 -14.12
CA VAL A 235 -13.19 8.95 -14.77
C VAL A 235 -13.72 10.17 -15.53
N ILE A 236 -14.81 10.00 -16.30
CA ILE A 236 -15.45 11.10 -17.03
C ILE A 236 -15.93 12.18 -16.06
N LYS A 237 -16.63 11.78 -14.98
CA LYS A 237 -17.12 12.72 -13.98
C LYS A 237 -15.99 13.47 -13.28
N ARG A 238 -14.87 12.79 -12.99
CA ARG A 238 -13.67 13.44 -12.47
C ARG A 238 -13.15 14.50 -13.46
N GLY A 239 -13.01 14.14 -14.74
CA GLY A 239 -12.57 15.06 -15.78
C GLY A 239 -13.46 16.30 -15.88
N GLN A 240 -14.78 16.14 -15.80
CA GLN A 240 -15.74 17.24 -15.79
C GLN A 240 -15.55 18.18 -14.58
N LEU A 241 -15.40 17.63 -13.36
CA LEU A 241 -15.14 18.42 -12.16
C LEU A 241 -13.84 19.21 -12.27
N LEU A 242 -12.78 18.60 -12.82
CA LEU A 242 -11.50 19.29 -13.05
C LEU A 242 -11.63 20.39 -14.10
N ARG A 243 -12.37 20.15 -15.19
CA ARG A 243 -12.66 21.13 -16.24
C ARG A 243 -13.45 22.34 -15.71
N ASP A 244 -14.28 22.17 -14.70
CA ASP A 244 -15.03 23.28 -14.11
C ASP A 244 -14.15 24.22 -13.28
N LEU A 245 -12.95 23.77 -12.87
CA LEU A 245 -11.99 24.54 -12.06
C LEU A 245 -10.94 25.31 -12.89
N ILE A 246 -11.01 25.23 -14.22
CA ILE A 246 -10.09 25.91 -15.15
C ILE A 246 -10.81 26.97 -15.98
N ASN A 247 -10.04 27.90 -16.53
CA ASN A 247 -10.51 28.96 -17.41
C ASN A 247 -9.89 28.84 -18.81
N PRO A 248 -10.52 29.42 -19.86
CA PRO A 248 -9.97 29.40 -21.22
C PRO A 248 -8.59 30.04 -21.36
N GLU A 249 -8.28 31.06 -20.55
CA GLU A 249 -7.00 31.78 -20.56
C GLU A 249 -5.86 31.07 -19.80
N ASP A 250 -6.17 29.97 -19.08
CA ASP A 250 -5.15 29.22 -18.36
C ASP A 250 -4.14 28.58 -19.33
N TYR A 251 -2.87 28.51 -18.93
CA TYR A 251 -1.87 27.68 -19.58
C TYR A 251 -1.63 26.45 -18.71
N ILE A 252 -2.06 25.28 -19.18
CA ILE A 252 -2.30 24.11 -18.33
C ILE A 252 -1.33 22.98 -18.68
N LEU A 253 -0.73 22.38 -17.65
CA LEU A 253 -0.09 21.07 -17.75
C LEU A 253 -0.96 20.01 -17.09
N ASP A 254 -1.31 18.95 -17.80
CA ASP A 254 -1.85 17.72 -17.21
C ASP A 254 -0.70 16.72 -17.02
N ALA A 255 -0.24 16.59 -15.78
CA ALA A 255 0.94 15.79 -15.42
C ALA A 255 0.54 14.38 -14.99
N GLY A 256 0.99 13.38 -15.74
CA GLY A 256 0.52 11.99 -15.64
C GLY A 256 -0.79 11.77 -16.38
N CYS A 257 -0.86 12.23 -17.64
CA CYS A 257 -2.10 12.24 -18.41
C CYS A 257 -2.60 10.86 -18.88
N GLY A 258 -1.78 9.81 -18.72
CA GLY A 258 -2.08 8.49 -19.27
C GLY A 258 -2.37 8.55 -20.77
N GLU A 259 -3.47 7.92 -21.18
CA GLU A 259 -3.94 7.89 -22.57
C GLU A 259 -4.70 9.17 -22.99
N GLY A 260 -4.76 10.20 -22.13
CA GLY A 260 -5.24 11.53 -22.49
C GLY A 260 -6.74 11.77 -22.32
N ILE A 261 -7.50 10.86 -21.69
CA ILE A 261 -8.95 10.99 -21.51
C ILE A 261 -9.31 12.28 -20.77
N ILE A 262 -8.72 12.52 -19.59
CA ILE A 262 -8.99 13.73 -18.79
C ILE A 262 -8.48 14.98 -19.54
N THR A 263 -7.29 14.90 -20.15
CA THR A 263 -6.73 15.97 -20.97
C THR A 263 -7.68 16.39 -22.10
N SER A 264 -8.34 15.43 -22.77
CA SER A 264 -9.30 15.71 -23.83
C SER A 264 -10.56 16.43 -23.33
N ILE A 265 -11.05 16.09 -22.13
CA ILE A 265 -12.21 16.75 -21.51
C ILE A 265 -11.84 18.19 -21.14
N ILE A 266 -10.63 18.39 -20.63
CA ILE A 266 -10.08 19.73 -20.35
C ILE A 266 -9.97 20.55 -21.64
N ALA A 267 -9.49 19.94 -22.72
CA ALA A 267 -9.29 20.59 -24.02
C ALA A 267 -10.58 21.17 -24.64
N GLU A 268 -11.75 20.62 -24.30
CA GLU A 268 -13.05 21.16 -24.71
C GLU A 268 -13.26 22.62 -24.24
N LYS A 269 -12.66 23.01 -23.10
CA LYS A 269 -12.78 24.35 -22.50
C LYS A 269 -11.49 25.16 -22.60
N ASN A 270 -10.34 24.49 -22.69
CA ASN A 270 -9.03 25.14 -22.73
C ASN A 270 -8.15 24.52 -23.85
N PRO A 271 -8.00 25.18 -25.01
CA PRO A 271 -7.20 24.65 -26.12
C PRO A 271 -5.68 24.71 -25.86
N HIS A 272 -5.25 25.22 -24.71
CA HIS A 272 -3.86 25.41 -24.34
C HIS A 272 -3.34 24.38 -23.34
N VAL A 273 -4.08 23.29 -23.13
CA VAL A 273 -3.65 22.17 -22.28
C VAL A 273 -2.58 21.34 -22.99
N ILE A 274 -1.53 21.00 -22.24
CA ILE A 274 -0.49 20.06 -22.65
C ILE A 274 -0.57 18.85 -21.72
N GLY A 275 -0.70 17.65 -22.28
CA GLY A 275 -0.59 16.40 -21.52
C GLY A 275 0.86 15.92 -21.46
N CYS A 276 1.29 15.41 -20.31
CA CYS A 276 2.55 14.67 -20.26
C CYS A 276 2.46 13.40 -19.43
N ASP A 277 3.17 12.37 -19.86
CA ASP A 277 3.24 11.10 -19.14
C ASP A 277 4.63 10.49 -19.18
N TYR A 278 4.96 9.69 -18.18
CA TYR A 278 6.22 8.96 -18.11
C TYR A 278 6.26 7.76 -19.07
N SER A 279 5.11 7.28 -19.55
CA SER A 279 5.07 6.26 -20.59
C SER A 279 5.04 6.86 -21.98
N ILE A 280 5.97 6.42 -22.81
CA ILE A 280 5.99 6.78 -24.22
C ILE A 280 4.83 6.13 -24.98
N GLU A 281 4.40 4.94 -24.56
CA GLU A 281 3.29 4.19 -25.15
C GLU A 281 1.95 4.92 -24.93
N ALA A 282 1.65 5.33 -23.70
CA ALA A 282 0.43 6.09 -23.42
C ALA A 282 0.41 7.44 -24.13
N VAL A 283 1.55 8.14 -24.18
CA VAL A 283 1.70 9.36 -24.97
C VAL A 283 1.42 9.10 -26.46
N ASN A 284 1.91 7.99 -27.03
CA ASN A 284 1.65 7.66 -28.42
C ASN A 284 0.17 7.33 -28.68
N ILE A 285 -0.49 6.62 -27.76
CA ILE A 285 -1.93 6.35 -27.83
C ILE A 285 -2.71 7.68 -27.77
N ALA A 286 -2.40 8.54 -26.80
CA ALA A 286 -3.03 9.84 -26.64
C ALA A 286 -2.88 10.72 -27.89
N LYS A 287 -1.69 10.75 -28.49
CA LYS A 287 -1.44 11.47 -29.77
C LYS A 287 -2.28 10.93 -30.92
N ASN A 288 -2.42 9.62 -31.02
CA ASN A 288 -3.22 9.01 -32.08
C ASN A 288 -4.72 9.26 -31.88
N GLN A 289 -5.19 9.23 -30.63
CA GLN A 289 -6.59 9.41 -30.28
C GLN A 289 -7.04 10.87 -30.31
N TYR A 290 -6.15 11.79 -29.94
CA TYR A 290 -6.43 13.23 -29.81
C TYR A 290 -5.35 14.06 -30.53
N PRO A 291 -5.29 14.02 -31.86
CA PRO A 291 -4.19 14.62 -32.65
C PRO A 291 -4.09 16.14 -32.55
N CYS A 292 -5.14 16.81 -32.06
CA CYS A 292 -5.16 18.27 -31.86
C CYS A 292 -4.61 18.73 -30.51
N ILE A 293 -4.23 17.81 -29.62
CA ILE A 293 -3.70 18.11 -28.28
C ILE A 293 -2.20 17.75 -28.24
N GLU A 294 -1.40 18.60 -27.62
CA GLU A 294 0.02 18.31 -27.43
C GLU A 294 0.23 17.33 -26.27
N PHE A 295 0.86 16.18 -26.57
CA PHE A 295 1.29 15.21 -25.57
C PHE A 295 2.80 15.00 -25.58
N ILE A 296 3.42 14.98 -24.41
CA ILE A 296 4.88 14.96 -24.26
C ILE A 296 5.30 13.83 -23.30
N TYR A 297 6.34 13.07 -23.69
CA TYR A 297 7.01 12.16 -22.76
C TYR A 297 7.79 12.95 -21.70
N SER A 298 7.43 12.80 -20.43
CA SER A 298 8.06 13.52 -19.32
C SER A 298 7.90 12.78 -17.99
N ASN A 299 8.91 12.85 -17.13
CA ASN A 299 8.83 12.27 -15.78
C ASN A 299 8.30 13.33 -14.80
N SER A 300 7.21 13.05 -14.08
CA SER A 300 6.62 14.00 -13.14
C SER A 300 7.52 14.38 -11.95
N THR A 301 8.54 13.57 -11.64
CA THR A 301 9.59 13.89 -10.63
C THR A 301 10.74 14.73 -11.17
N ASN A 302 10.80 14.97 -12.48
CA ASN A 302 11.80 15.80 -13.16
C ASN A 302 11.24 16.26 -14.52
N LEU A 303 10.40 17.29 -14.51
CA LEU A 303 9.66 17.74 -15.68
C LEU A 303 10.57 18.49 -16.66
N ARG A 304 10.37 18.27 -17.96
CA ARG A 304 11.13 18.94 -19.04
C ARG A 304 10.71 20.39 -19.33
N PHE A 305 9.93 21.00 -18.44
CA PHE A 305 9.43 22.37 -18.61
C PHE A 305 10.24 23.36 -17.78
N ASN A 306 10.33 24.59 -18.28
CA ASN A 306 10.94 25.69 -17.56
C ASN A 306 10.14 26.04 -16.30
N SER A 307 10.82 26.64 -15.31
CA SER A 307 10.16 27.12 -14.11
C SER A 307 9.20 28.27 -14.43
N GLY A 308 8.05 28.36 -13.74
CA GLY A 308 7.10 29.45 -13.94
C GLY A 308 6.40 29.45 -15.31
N THR A 309 6.21 28.28 -15.93
CA THR A 309 5.61 28.15 -17.26
C THR A 309 4.08 28.19 -17.20
N PHE A 310 3.47 27.40 -16.31
CA PHE A 310 2.03 27.12 -16.32
C PHE A 310 1.27 27.98 -15.31
N THR A 311 0.06 28.45 -15.67
CA THR A 311 -0.84 29.08 -14.69
C THR A 311 -1.52 28.02 -13.82
N LYS A 312 -1.78 26.84 -14.38
CA LYS A 312 -2.34 25.69 -13.66
C LYS A 312 -1.63 24.39 -14.02
N VAL A 313 -1.57 23.50 -13.04
CA VAL A 313 -1.13 22.12 -13.25
C VAL A 313 -2.19 21.21 -12.69
N ILE A 314 -2.57 20.19 -13.46
CA ILE A 314 -3.49 19.14 -13.06
C ILE A 314 -2.66 17.89 -12.74
N LEU A 315 -2.95 17.27 -11.60
CA LEU A 315 -2.32 16.03 -11.14
C LEU A 315 -3.45 15.10 -10.70
N SER A 316 -4.02 14.35 -11.64
CA SER A 316 -5.20 13.50 -11.44
C SER A 316 -4.84 12.03 -11.52
N ASP A 317 -5.21 11.25 -10.51
CA ASP A 317 -4.92 9.81 -10.41
C ASP A 317 -3.43 9.47 -10.60
N VAL A 318 -2.56 10.27 -9.98
CA VAL A 318 -1.10 10.04 -10.00
C VAL A 318 -0.55 9.79 -8.61
N ALA A 319 -1.06 10.49 -7.60
CA ALA A 319 -0.47 10.49 -6.25
C ALA A 319 -0.43 9.08 -5.64
N GLU A 320 -1.49 8.31 -5.87
CA GLU A 320 -1.69 6.96 -5.36
C GLU A 320 -0.78 5.92 -6.03
N HIS A 321 -0.23 6.25 -7.21
CA HIS A 321 0.71 5.41 -7.96
C HIS A 321 2.16 5.74 -7.67
N LEU A 322 2.44 6.70 -6.78
CA LEU A 322 3.80 7.13 -6.45
C LEU A 322 4.19 6.68 -5.04
N LEU A 323 5.46 6.29 -4.88
CA LEU A 323 6.04 6.16 -3.55
C LEU A 323 6.01 7.55 -2.86
N PRO A 324 5.84 7.62 -1.53
CA PRO A 324 5.76 8.91 -0.84
C PRO A 324 6.92 9.88 -1.14
N ARG A 325 8.15 9.37 -1.32
CA ARG A 325 9.29 10.21 -1.73
C ARG A 325 9.17 10.74 -3.16
N GLN A 326 8.64 9.95 -4.09
CA GLN A 326 8.40 10.37 -5.46
C GLN A 326 7.25 11.38 -5.53
N PHE A 327 6.20 11.20 -4.73
CA PHE A 327 5.10 12.15 -4.66
C PHE A 327 5.57 13.53 -4.17
N ILE A 328 6.39 13.59 -3.11
CA ILE A 328 6.98 14.86 -2.65
C ILE A 328 7.85 15.52 -3.73
N LYS A 329 8.66 14.74 -4.46
CA LYS A 329 9.44 15.28 -5.59
C LYS A 329 8.54 15.81 -6.71
N THR A 330 7.48 15.08 -7.01
CA THR A 330 6.46 15.46 -8.00
C THR A 330 5.81 16.78 -7.62
N LEU A 331 5.34 16.93 -6.38
CA LEU A 331 4.75 18.18 -5.90
C LEU A 331 5.73 19.37 -5.96
N LYS A 332 7.02 19.14 -5.68
CA LYS A 332 8.06 20.17 -5.84
C LYS A 332 8.25 20.56 -7.31
N GLU A 333 8.20 19.61 -8.23
CA GLU A 333 8.23 19.91 -9.66
C GLU A 333 6.98 20.64 -10.13
N MET A 334 5.78 20.27 -9.66
CA MET A 334 4.54 21.01 -9.94
C MET A 334 4.66 22.46 -9.46
N ARG A 335 5.11 22.67 -8.23
CA ARG A 335 5.40 24.00 -7.68
C ARG A 335 6.43 24.78 -8.53
N ARG A 336 7.48 24.12 -9.02
CA ARG A 336 8.54 24.74 -9.82
C ARG A 336 8.01 25.23 -11.17
N VAL A 337 7.22 24.41 -11.87
CA VAL A 337 6.71 24.74 -13.21
C VAL A 337 5.50 25.68 -13.17
N LEU A 338 4.83 25.81 -12.03
CA LEU A 338 3.78 26.81 -11.81
C LEU A 338 4.36 28.22 -11.75
N LYS A 339 3.66 29.16 -12.38
CA LYS A 339 3.86 30.60 -12.21
C LYS A 339 3.67 31.01 -10.75
N LYS A 340 4.14 32.22 -10.42
CA LYS A 340 3.72 32.94 -9.22
C LYS A 340 2.19 32.98 -9.16
N ASP A 341 1.62 32.67 -8.00
CA ASP A 341 0.17 32.54 -7.79
C ASP A 341 -0.54 31.46 -8.63
N GLY A 342 0.21 30.64 -9.37
CA GLY A 342 -0.32 29.53 -10.14
C GLY A 342 -0.92 28.43 -9.24
N MET A 343 -1.85 27.64 -9.76
CA MET A 343 -2.58 26.64 -8.97
C MET A 343 -2.32 25.20 -9.41
N LEU A 344 -2.00 24.34 -8.46
CA LEU A 344 -2.12 22.90 -8.61
C LEU A 344 -3.56 22.47 -8.33
N ILE A 345 -4.17 21.75 -9.26
CA ILE A 345 -5.43 21.03 -9.07
C ILE A 345 -5.08 19.54 -8.98
N LEU A 346 -5.18 18.97 -7.77
CA LEU A 346 -4.85 17.57 -7.51
C LEU A 346 -6.13 16.78 -7.28
N SER A 347 -6.28 15.63 -7.94
CA SER A 347 -7.35 14.66 -7.64
C SER A 347 -6.73 13.29 -7.41
N THR A 348 -7.14 12.63 -6.31
CA THR A 348 -6.67 11.28 -6.00
C THR A 348 -7.68 10.58 -5.08
N PRO A 349 -7.83 9.25 -5.17
CA PRO A 349 -8.58 8.47 -4.20
C PRO A 349 -8.08 8.69 -2.77
N LEU A 350 -8.99 9.17 -1.92
CA LEU A 350 -8.81 9.31 -0.48
C LEU A 350 -9.32 8.08 0.29
N THR A 351 -8.55 7.69 1.30
CA THR A 351 -8.89 6.56 2.18
C THR A 351 -10.14 6.85 2.99
N GLY A 352 -10.99 5.84 3.19
CA GLY A 352 -12.22 5.98 3.98
C GLY A 352 -13.41 6.55 3.21
N ASN A 353 -13.23 6.93 1.93
CA ASN A 353 -14.33 7.28 1.05
C ASN A 353 -14.90 6.03 0.36
N LYS A 354 -16.22 5.83 0.47
CA LYS A 354 -16.93 4.69 -0.12
C LYS A 354 -17.05 4.75 -1.65
N LYS A 355 -16.82 5.91 -2.27
CA LYS A 355 -16.90 6.09 -3.72
C LYS A 355 -15.57 5.87 -4.45
N ASN A 356 -14.47 5.70 -3.71
CA ASN A 356 -13.17 5.51 -4.32
C ASN A 356 -12.93 4.05 -4.72
N THR A 357 -12.58 3.87 -6.00
CA THR A 357 -12.24 2.58 -6.58
C THR A 357 -10.77 2.28 -6.27
N SER A 358 -10.50 1.75 -5.08
CA SER A 358 -9.16 1.24 -4.75
C SER A 358 -8.81 0.13 -5.75
N THR A 359 -7.76 0.32 -6.54
CA THR A 359 -7.28 -0.67 -7.49
C THR A 359 -5.99 -1.30 -7.01
N TYR A 360 -5.66 -2.48 -7.56
CA TYR A 360 -4.42 -3.18 -7.25
C TYR A 360 -3.16 -2.38 -7.64
N ALA A 361 -3.31 -1.43 -8.57
CA ALA A 361 -2.26 -0.54 -9.05
C ALA A 361 -1.89 0.57 -8.05
N HIS A 362 -2.78 0.90 -7.10
CA HIS A 362 -2.48 1.90 -6.08
C HIS A 362 -1.35 1.40 -5.17
N ILE A 363 -0.28 2.19 -5.09
CA ILE A 363 0.84 1.97 -4.18
C ILE A 363 0.49 2.51 -2.79
N TYR A 364 -0.13 3.69 -2.73
CA TYR A 364 -0.42 4.38 -1.48
C TYR A 364 -1.63 5.32 -1.60
N GLU A 365 -2.74 4.98 -0.95
CA GLU A 365 -3.88 5.92 -0.85
C GLU A 365 -3.71 6.82 0.38
N TYR A 366 -3.90 8.12 0.19
CA TYR A 366 -3.72 9.11 1.25
C TYR A 366 -5.03 9.34 2.00
N SER A 367 -4.98 9.56 3.31
CA SER A 367 -6.12 10.16 4.00
C SER A 367 -6.22 11.63 3.62
N LYS A 368 -7.42 12.22 3.80
CA LYS A 368 -7.63 13.66 3.64
C LYS A 368 -6.58 14.47 4.41
N ASP A 369 -6.44 14.19 5.71
CA ASP A 369 -5.55 14.93 6.60
C ASP A 369 -4.07 14.78 6.20
N GLU A 370 -3.65 13.59 5.73
CA GLU A 370 -2.30 13.41 5.22
C GLU A 370 -2.04 14.23 3.96
N MET A 371 -2.99 14.22 3.02
CA MET A 371 -2.87 14.97 1.77
C MET A 371 -2.80 16.47 2.04
N GLU A 372 -3.71 17.01 2.87
CA GLU A 372 -3.70 18.42 3.29
C GLU A 372 -2.36 18.79 3.97
N SER A 373 -1.88 17.96 4.91
CA SER A 373 -0.62 18.19 5.61
C SER A 373 0.59 18.20 4.67
N ILE A 374 0.59 17.37 3.63
CA ILE A 374 1.67 17.31 2.64
C ILE A 374 1.64 18.54 1.73
N LEU A 375 0.47 18.89 1.20
CA LEU A 375 0.31 20.02 0.30
C LEU A 375 0.66 21.34 1.01
N MET A 376 0.22 21.53 2.26
CA MET A 376 0.50 22.73 3.07
C MET A 376 1.99 22.92 3.40
N LYS A 377 2.83 21.89 3.24
CA LYS A 377 4.30 22.02 3.40
C LYS A 377 4.98 22.55 2.13
N ILE A 378 4.28 22.54 1.00
CA ILE A 378 4.84 22.87 -0.32
C ILE A 378 4.16 24.09 -0.93
N PHE A 379 2.89 24.35 -0.61
CA PHE A 379 2.07 25.41 -1.17
C PHE A 379 1.55 26.33 -0.06
N SER A 380 1.48 27.64 -0.32
CA SER A 380 1.02 28.67 0.64
C SER A 380 -0.42 28.47 1.10
N LYS A 381 -1.29 27.99 0.22
CA LYS A 381 -2.72 27.82 0.49
C LYS A 381 -3.23 26.54 -0.13
N VAL A 382 -3.96 25.75 0.66
CA VAL A 382 -4.58 24.49 0.21
C VAL A 382 -6.05 24.50 0.59
N LYS A 383 -6.91 24.05 -0.33
CA LYS A 383 -8.35 23.88 -0.09
C LYS A 383 -8.83 22.57 -0.71
N LEU A 384 -9.52 21.74 0.07
CA LEU A 384 -10.31 20.64 -0.45
C LEU A 384 -11.59 21.19 -1.09
N ILE A 385 -11.83 20.83 -2.35
CA ILE A 385 -13.00 21.24 -3.13
C ILE A 385 -14.05 20.13 -3.17
N ASP A 386 -13.61 18.88 -3.37
CA ASP A 386 -14.51 17.73 -3.46
C ASP A 386 -13.92 16.55 -2.68
N ASN A 387 -14.64 16.09 -1.65
CA ASN A 387 -14.18 14.98 -0.81
C ASN A 387 -14.35 13.61 -1.48
N ASP A 388 -15.29 13.49 -2.41
CA ASP A 388 -15.60 12.24 -3.12
C ASP A 388 -14.54 11.90 -4.16
N PHE A 389 -14.06 12.89 -4.88
CA PHE A 389 -13.01 12.76 -5.88
C PHE A 389 -11.63 13.17 -5.35
N GLY A 390 -11.54 13.52 -4.07
CA GLY A 390 -10.30 13.96 -3.42
C GLY A 390 -9.66 15.13 -4.16
N ILE A 391 -10.44 16.13 -4.54
CA ILE A 391 -9.99 17.27 -5.33
C ILE A 391 -9.49 18.37 -4.40
N PHE A 392 -8.21 18.70 -4.50
CA PHE A 392 -7.55 19.80 -3.80
C PHE A 392 -7.10 20.87 -4.78
N ILE A 393 -7.21 22.13 -4.36
CA ILE A 393 -6.53 23.25 -5.01
C ILE A 393 -5.42 23.72 -4.07
N ALA A 394 -4.20 23.81 -4.59
CA ALA A 394 -3.04 24.31 -3.88
C ALA A 394 -2.38 25.46 -4.65
N GLN A 395 -2.25 26.63 -4.02
CA GLN A 395 -1.71 27.84 -4.63
C GLN A 395 -0.19 27.93 -4.42
N ASN A 396 0.54 28.21 -5.49
CA ASN A 396 1.97 28.48 -5.44
C ASN A 396 2.25 29.78 -4.68
N ASP A 397 3.41 29.86 -4.06
CA ASP A 397 3.80 31.06 -3.31
C ASP A 397 4.02 32.24 -4.28
N ALA A 398 3.85 33.44 -3.73
CA ALA A 398 4.18 34.71 -4.39
C ALA A 398 5.70 34.87 -4.57
#